data_AF-A0A381IB65-F1
#
_entry.id   AF-A0A381IB65-F1
#
_cell.length_a   1.000
_cell.length_b   1.000
_cell.length_c   1.000
_cell.angle_alpha   90.00
_cell.angle_beta   90.00
_cell.angle_gamma   90.00
#
_symmetry.space_group_name_H-M   'P 1'
#
loop_
_entity.id
_entity.type
_entity.pdbx_description
1 polymer ?
#
loop_
_entity_poly.entity_id
_entity_poly.type
_entity_poly.pdbx_seq_one_letter_code
_entity_poly.pdbx_strand_id
1 'polypeptide(L)'
;MAGAFAGGEGDFTTAFEPTATAMEKEGSGYIVTSIGKDSGEIPFTAYSTTRSYMKNNKDLIQRFTNAVYKGQLWIQQASSKEVAKAMQPFFEDISLEDLTTVVDRYKSIDAWSQNPVLKEEGLKKLMTVMKEAKELDKEAPYKDIVNTEFANNAIKNIK
;
A
#
# COMPACT_ATOMS: atom_id res chain seq x y z
N MET A 1 2.79 -12.38 -15.68
CA MET A 1 2.14 -11.44 -16.64
C MET A 1 3.19 -10.58 -17.33
N ALA A 2 4.02 -9.82 -16.61
CA ALA A 2 5.11 -9.00 -17.18
C ALA A 2 5.99 -9.73 -18.22
N GLY A 3 6.51 -10.92 -17.92
CA GLY A 3 7.35 -11.67 -18.88
C GLY A 3 6.62 -12.15 -20.15
N ALA A 4 5.33 -12.45 -20.06
CA ALA A 4 4.53 -12.84 -21.23
C ALA A 4 4.27 -11.62 -22.13
N PHE A 5 3.96 -10.47 -21.53
CA PHE A 5 3.86 -9.20 -22.23
C PHE A 5 5.18 -8.82 -22.93
N ALA A 6 6.31 -8.92 -22.23
CA ALA A 6 7.63 -8.67 -22.82
C ALA A 6 7.97 -9.64 -23.97
N GLY A 7 7.39 -10.85 -23.94
CA GLY A 7 7.46 -11.84 -25.02
C GLY A 7 6.49 -11.59 -26.19
N GLY A 8 5.65 -10.55 -26.13
CA GLY A 8 4.70 -10.19 -27.19
C GLY A 8 3.31 -10.83 -27.07
N GLU A 9 3.00 -11.50 -25.97
CA GLU A 9 1.75 -12.26 -25.78
C GLU A 9 0.57 -11.40 -25.26
N GLY A 10 0.64 -10.07 -25.38
CA GLY A 10 -0.46 -9.18 -25.01
C GLY A 10 -0.18 -7.71 -25.29
N ASP A 11 -1.25 -6.93 -25.47
CA ASP A 11 -1.16 -5.49 -25.77
C ASP A 11 -0.86 -4.64 -24.52
N PHE A 12 -1.26 -5.12 -23.33
CA PHE A 12 -1.04 -4.45 -22.05
C PHE A 12 -0.87 -5.48 -20.92
N THR A 13 -0.16 -5.09 -19.86
CA THR A 13 -0.07 -5.84 -18.59
C THR A 13 -0.16 -4.89 -17.40
N THR A 14 -0.58 -5.41 -16.25
CA THR A 14 -0.37 -4.75 -14.97
C THR A 14 0.97 -5.18 -14.38
N ALA A 15 1.68 -4.25 -13.75
CA ALA A 15 2.94 -4.51 -13.05
C ALA A 15 3.04 -3.60 -11.81
N PHE A 16 3.56 -4.14 -10.72
CA PHE A 16 3.88 -3.35 -9.53
C PHE A 16 5.27 -2.73 -9.67
N GLU A 17 5.53 -1.63 -8.96
CA GLU A 17 6.92 -1.23 -8.75
C GLU A 17 7.62 -2.24 -7.84
N PRO A 18 8.91 -2.52 -8.07
CA PRO A 18 9.84 -1.85 -9.00
C PRO A 18 9.83 -2.42 -10.43
N THR A 19 9.04 -3.47 -10.71
CA THR A 19 9.00 -4.14 -12.01
C THR A 19 8.59 -3.22 -13.15
N ALA A 20 7.63 -2.31 -12.92
CA ALA A 20 7.21 -1.35 -13.94
C ALA A 20 8.35 -0.42 -14.37
N THR A 21 9.13 0.12 -13.40
CA THR A 21 10.34 0.92 -13.68
C THR A 21 11.38 0.12 -14.45
N ALA A 22 11.64 -1.14 -14.06
CA ALA A 22 12.62 -1.98 -14.74
C ALA A 22 12.25 -2.22 -16.22
N MET A 23 10.98 -2.55 -16.50
CA MET A 23 10.51 -2.79 -17.86
C MET A 23 10.63 -1.55 -18.76
N GLU A 24 10.31 -0.37 -18.23
CA GLU A 24 10.46 0.90 -18.96
C GLU A 24 11.93 1.20 -19.29
N LYS A 25 12.83 0.97 -18.32
CA LYS A 25 14.28 1.17 -18.49
C LYS A 25 14.90 0.21 -19.50
N GLU A 26 14.42 -1.03 -19.54
CA GLU A 26 14.85 -2.05 -20.50
C GLU A 26 14.23 -1.87 -21.89
N GLY A 27 13.27 -0.96 -22.05
CA GLY A 27 12.54 -0.74 -23.29
C GLY A 27 11.58 -1.87 -23.66
N SER A 28 11.24 -2.75 -22.71
CA SER A 28 10.28 -3.85 -22.92
C SER A 28 8.82 -3.43 -22.72
N GLY A 29 8.58 -2.18 -22.34
CA GLY A 29 7.26 -1.56 -22.23
C GLY A 29 7.36 -0.09 -21.86
N TYR A 30 6.23 0.58 -21.71
CA TYR A 30 6.15 1.94 -21.17
C TYR A 30 4.88 2.11 -20.34
N ILE A 31 4.87 3.08 -19.43
CA ILE A 31 3.74 3.30 -18.53
C ILE A 31 2.64 4.09 -19.25
N VAL A 32 1.46 3.49 -19.35
CA VAL A 32 0.28 4.11 -19.98
C VAL A 32 -0.58 4.86 -18.95
N THR A 33 -0.82 4.26 -17.78
CA THR A 33 -1.57 4.87 -16.68
C THR A 33 -1.22 4.22 -15.34
N SER A 34 -1.68 4.82 -14.23
CA SER A 34 -1.63 4.23 -12.89
C SER A 34 -3.03 3.77 -12.47
N ILE A 35 -3.21 2.45 -12.35
CA ILE A 35 -4.47 1.88 -11.86
C ILE A 35 -4.78 2.36 -10.45
N GLY A 36 -3.77 2.51 -9.59
CA GLY A 36 -3.96 2.99 -8.22
C GLY A 36 -4.51 4.42 -8.16
N LYS A 37 -4.09 5.27 -9.10
CA LYS A 37 -4.64 6.63 -9.25
C LYS A 37 -6.10 6.59 -9.68
N ASP A 38 -6.42 5.76 -10.67
CA ASP A 38 -7.76 5.68 -11.26
C ASP A 38 -8.75 4.92 -10.36
N SER A 39 -8.26 3.98 -9.54
CA SER A 39 -9.07 3.19 -8.60
C SER A 39 -9.52 3.99 -7.39
N GLY A 40 -8.97 5.18 -7.12
CA GLY A 40 -9.18 5.95 -5.89
C GLY A 40 -8.77 5.19 -4.62
N GLU A 41 -9.24 5.67 -3.46
CA GLU A 41 -8.81 5.13 -2.15
C GLU A 41 -9.36 3.71 -1.91
N ILE A 42 -8.48 2.72 -2.05
CA ILE A 42 -8.73 1.30 -1.75
C ILE A 42 -7.64 0.82 -0.78
N PRO A 43 -7.98 0.16 0.34
CA PRO A 43 -6.99 -0.35 1.28
C PRO A 43 -6.23 -1.53 0.64
N PHE A 44 -5.01 -1.26 0.17
CA PHE A 44 -4.17 -2.28 -0.45
C PHE A 44 -3.37 -3.09 0.60
N THR A 45 -2.84 -2.41 1.61
CA THR A 45 -2.12 -3.04 2.72
C THR A 45 -2.90 -2.89 4.02
N ALA A 46 -3.18 -3.99 4.69
CA ALA A 46 -3.81 -4.01 6.01
C ALA A 46 -3.09 -5.00 6.94
N TYR A 47 -3.09 -4.70 8.23
CA TYR A 47 -2.56 -5.58 9.26
C TYR A 47 -3.72 -6.26 9.98
N SER A 48 -3.66 -7.58 10.12
CA SER A 48 -4.70 -8.37 10.76
C SER A 48 -4.12 -9.29 11.83
N THR A 49 -4.94 -9.62 12.83
CA THR A 49 -4.61 -10.60 13.86
C THR A 49 -5.90 -11.22 14.40
N THR A 50 -5.79 -12.30 15.16
CA THR A 50 -6.96 -12.92 15.80
C THR A 50 -7.51 -12.05 16.92
N ARG A 51 -8.81 -12.15 17.19
CA ARG A 51 -9.45 -11.42 18.31
C ARG A 51 -8.82 -11.78 19.66
N SER A 52 -8.46 -13.04 19.86
CA SER A 52 -7.82 -13.51 21.10
C SER A 52 -6.43 -12.90 21.29
N TYR A 53 -5.62 -12.87 20.24
CA TYR A 53 -4.32 -12.20 20.29
C TYR A 53 -4.47 -10.71 20.58
N MET A 54 -5.43 -10.04 19.93
CA MET A 54 -5.70 -8.63 20.16
C MET A 54 -6.12 -8.32 21.59
N LYS A 55 -6.99 -9.15 22.17
CA LYS A 55 -7.43 -9.01 23.57
C LYS A 55 -6.28 -9.18 24.56
N ASN A 56 -5.37 -10.13 24.31
CA ASN A 56 -4.29 -10.48 25.22
C ASN A 56 -3.05 -9.58 25.08
N ASN A 57 -2.90 -8.89 23.95
CA ASN A 57 -1.70 -8.12 23.62
C ASN A 57 -2.01 -6.66 23.26
N LYS A 58 -2.98 -6.03 23.95
CA LYS A 58 -3.43 -4.66 23.66
C LYS A 58 -2.28 -3.64 23.66
N ASP A 59 -1.39 -3.70 24.64
CA ASP A 59 -0.24 -2.78 24.74
C ASP A 59 0.70 -2.94 23.52
N LEU A 60 1.06 -4.18 23.18
CA LEU A 60 1.93 -4.47 22.05
C LEU A 60 1.33 -3.96 20.73
N ILE A 61 0.03 -4.19 20.52
CA ILE A 61 -0.67 -3.72 19.31
C ILE A 61 -0.71 -2.20 19.28
N GLN A 62 -1.01 -1.54 20.40
CA GLN A 62 -0.97 -0.08 20.46
C GLN A 62 0.43 0.45 20.11
N ARG A 63 1.49 -0.15 20.65
CA ARG A 63 2.88 0.24 20.33
C ARG A 63 3.24 0.00 18.86
N PHE A 64 2.77 -1.11 18.28
CA PHE A 64 2.92 -1.38 16.86
C PHE A 64 2.20 -0.33 16.00
N THR A 65 0.92 -0.06 16.28
CA THR A 65 0.14 0.97 15.56
C THR A 65 0.77 2.36 15.69
N ASN A 66 1.32 2.68 16.87
CA ASN A 66 2.08 3.91 17.10
C ASN A 66 3.31 4.00 16.19
N ALA A 67 4.06 2.91 16.03
CA ALA A 67 5.23 2.87 15.15
C ALA A 67 4.85 3.03 13.67
N VAL A 68 3.77 2.36 13.23
CA VAL A 68 3.22 2.53 11.88
C VAL A 68 2.85 4.00 11.63
N TYR A 69 2.11 4.64 12.55
CA TYR A 69 1.72 6.03 12.37
C TYR A 69 2.90 7.00 12.34
N LYS A 70 3.93 6.80 13.17
CA LYS A 70 5.18 7.57 13.08
C LYS A 70 5.85 7.42 11.72
N GLY A 71 5.87 6.22 11.16
CA GLY A 71 6.35 5.97 9.80
C GLY A 71 5.53 6.73 8.75
N GLN A 72 4.20 6.70 8.86
CA GLN A 72 3.30 7.43 7.95
C GLN A 72 3.50 8.95 8.02
N LEU A 73 3.69 9.51 9.21
CA LEU A 73 4.01 10.93 9.39
C LEU A 73 5.38 11.28 8.80
N TRP A 74 6.39 10.44 9.03
CA TRP A 74 7.73 10.67 8.49
C TRP A 74 7.74 10.62 6.95
N ILE A 75 7.06 9.65 6.33
CA ILE A 75 6.97 9.54 4.85
C ILE A 75 6.36 10.79 4.22
N GLN A 76 5.38 11.42 4.88
CA GLN A 76 4.74 12.66 4.41
C GLN A 76 5.69 13.86 4.39
N GLN A 77 6.72 13.86 5.25
CA GLN A 77 7.65 14.99 5.40
C GLN A 77 8.99 14.74 4.70
N ALA A 78 9.44 13.49 4.66
CA ALA A 78 10.70 13.10 4.05
C ALA A 78 10.68 13.33 2.54
N SER A 79 11.83 13.61 1.96
CA SER A 79 12.04 13.57 0.51
C SER A 79 11.99 12.13 -0.01
N SER A 80 11.75 11.95 -1.30
CA SER A 80 11.73 10.61 -1.91
C SER A 80 13.08 9.89 -1.87
N LYS A 81 14.18 10.66 -1.81
CA LYS A 81 15.52 10.11 -1.62
C LYS A 81 15.76 9.61 -0.19
N GLU A 82 15.20 10.27 0.81
CA GLU A 82 15.27 9.80 2.22
C GLU A 82 14.42 8.54 2.41
N VAL A 83 13.16 8.59 1.95
CA VAL A 83 12.42 7.53 1.25
C VAL A 83 13.22 6.26 0.92
N ALA A 84 13.80 6.32 -0.27
CA ALA A 84 14.56 5.26 -0.91
C ALA A 84 15.76 4.79 -0.07
N LYS A 85 16.48 5.70 0.60
CA LYS A 85 17.60 5.32 1.49
C LYS A 85 17.16 4.43 2.65
N ALA A 86 16.01 4.72 3.25
CA ALA A 86 15.46 3.88 4.32
C ALA A 86 15.01 2.51 3.82
N MET A 87 14.59 2.42 2.55
CA MET A 87 14.17 1.18 1.90
C MET A 87 15.34 0.34 1.40
N GLN A 88 16.45 0.96 0.99
CA GLN A 88 17.61 0.33 0.31
C GLN A 88 18.09 -0.99 0.94
N PRO A 89 18.19 -1.13 2.28
CA PRO A 89 18.64 -2.39 2.89
C PRO A 89 17.73 -3.59 2.63
N PHE A 90 16.50 -3.36 2.16
CA PHE A 90 15.52 -4.40 1.84
C PHE A 90 15.42 -4.68 0.32
N PHE A 91 16.16 -3.93 -0.51
CA PHE A 91 16.15 -4.01 -1.97
C PHE A 91 17.58 -3.94 -2.51
N GLU A 92 18.38 -4.96 -2.21
CA GLU A 92 19.82 -4.99 -2.50
C GLU A 92 20.11 -4.92 -4.02
N ASP A 93 19.22 -5.44 -4.85
CA ASP A 93 19.37 -5.51 -6.31
C ASP A 93 18.88 -4.25 -7.05
N ILE A 94 18.39 -3.24 -6.32
CA ILE A 94 17.80 -2.03 -6.92
C ILE A 94 18.65 -0.83 -6.58
N SER A 95 19.00 -0.04 -7.60
CA SER A 95 19.76 1.17 -7.38
C SER A 95 18.97 2.19 -6.54
N LEU A 96 19.69 2.99 -5.75
CA LEU A 96 19.06 4.06 -4.96
C LEU A 96 18.30 5.06 -5.84
N GLU A 97 18.78 5.28 -7.07
CA GLU A 97 18.14 6.14 -8.06
C GLU A 97 16.78 5.56 -8.50
N ASP A 98 16.75 4.28 -8.89
CA ASP A 98 15.51 3.61 -9.30
C ASP A 98 14.52 3.54 -8.12
N LEU A 99 14.98 3.25 -6.90
CA LEU A 99 14.14 3.32 -5.70
C LEU A 99 13.58 4.72 -5.45
N THR A 100 14.36 5.77 -5.72
CA THR A 100 13.90 7.16 -5.58
C THR A 100 12.77 7.44 -6.57
N THR A 101 12.91 7.00 -7.82
CA THR A 101 11.85 7.08 -8.84
C THR A 101 10.58 6.34 -8.42
N VAL A 102 10.72 5.13 -7.89
CA VAL A 102 9.59 4.33 -7.36
C VAL A 102 8.86 5.10 -6.25
N VAL A 103 9.60 5.65 -5.30
CA VAL A 103 9.04 6.44 -4.19
C VAL A 103 8.34 7.70 -4.70
N ASP A 104 8.95 8.43 -5.64
CA ASP A 104 8.35 9.63 -6.25
C ASP A 104 7.01 9.30 -6.92
N ARG A 105 6.94 8.19 -7.65
CA ARG A 105 5.70 7.74 -8.30
C ARG A 105 4.61 7.46 -7.29
N TYR A 106 4.92 6.71 -6.23
CA TYR A 106 3.94 6.43 -5.18
C TYR A 106 3.46 7.69 -4.45
N LYS A 107 4.35 8.66 -4.18
CA LYS A 107 3.94 9.96 -3.61
C LYS A 107 3.07 10.77 -4.56
N SER A 108 3.38 10.77 -5.85
CA SER A 108 2.67 11.57 -6.86
C SER A 108 1.19 11.20 -7.00
N ILE A 109 0.80 9.99 -6.56
CA ILE A 109 -0.56 9.47 -6.62
C ILE A 109 -1.20 9.27 -5.23
N ASP A 110 -0.58 9.77 -4.16
CA ASP A 110 -1.05 9.58 -2.77
C ASP A 110 -1.25 8.10 -2.40
N ALA A 111 -0.32 7.23 -2.81
CA ALA A 111 -0.45 5.78 -2.65
C ALA A 111 -0.38 5.31 -1.18
N TRP A 112 0.27 6.08 -0.31
CA TRP A 112 0.45 5.72 1.10
C TRP A 112 -0.54 6.44 1.99
N SER A 113 -1.28 5.68 2.78
CA SER A 113 -2.24 6.23 3.75
C SER A 113 -1.54 7.18 4.72
N GLN A 114 -2.14 8.36 4.91
CA GLN A 114 -1.61 9.42 5.77
C GLN A 114 -1.78 9.12 7.27
N ASN A 115 -2.62 8.15 7.62
CA ASN A 115 -2.87 7.73 8.99
C ASN A 115 -3.25 6.23 9.04
N PRO A 116 -3.25 5.59 10.23
CA PRO A 116 -3.45 4.14 10.33
C PRO A 116 -4.92 3.69 10.33
N VAL A 117 -5.87 4.61 10.09
CA VAL A 117 -7.30 4.28 10.10
C VAL A 117 -7.69 3.68 8.75
N LEU A 118 -8.04 2.40 8.77
CA LEU A 118 -8.70 1.77 7.63
C LEU A 118 -10.15 2.25 7.58
N LYS A 119 -10.49 3.13 6.63
CA LYS A 119 -11.81 3.75 6.52
C LYS A 119 -12.87 2.74 6.03
N GLU A 120 -14.11 2.94 6.46
CA GLU A 120 -15.23 2.08 6.04
C GLU A 120 -15.50 2.22 4.54
N GLU A 121 -15.41 3.43 3.99
CA GLU A 121 -15.60 3.70 2.57
C GLU A 121 -14.56 2.96 1.71
N GLY A 122 -13.30 2.96 2.15
CA GLY A 122 -12.23 2.24 1.46
C GLY A 122 -12.48 0.73 1.45
N LEU A 123 -12.89 0.14 2.59
CA LEU A 123 -13.21 -1.28 2.66
C LEU A 123 -14.44 -1.63 1.79
N LYS A 124 -15.48 -0.79 1.80
CA LYS A 124 -16.65 -0.96 0.93
C LYS A 124 -16.24 -0.97 -0.53
N LYS A 125 -15.37 -0.04 -0.95
CA LYS A 125 -14.86 0.02 -2.31
C LYS A 125 -14.11 -1.25 -2.71
N LEU A 126 -13.24 -1.76 -1.84
CA LEU A 126 -12.57 -3.05 -2.04
C LEU A 126 -13.60 -4.18 -2.25
N MET A 127 -14.59 -4.29 -1.37
CA MET A 127 -15.62 -5.34 -1.48
C MET A 127 -16.47 -5.19 -2.74
N THR A 128 -16.74 -3.96 -3.21
CA THR A 128 -17.41 -3.72 -4.51
C THR A 128 -16.58 -4.27 -5.66
N VAL A 129 -15.27 -3.97 -5.71
CA VAL A 129 -14.37 -4.51 -6.74
C VAL A 129 -14.34 -6.04 -6.72
N MET A 130 -14.25 -6.65 -5.53
CA MET A 130 -14.27 -8.11 -5.40
C MET A 130 -15.60 -8.72 -5.86
N LYS A 131 -16.73 -8.07 -5.57
CA LYS A 131 -18.06 -8.50 -6.05
C LYS A 131 -18.19 -8.42 -7.56
N GLU A 132 -17.74 -7.33 -8.17
CA GLU A 132 -17.73 -7.17 -9.63
C GLU A 132 -16.87 -8.23 -10.30
N ALA A 133 -15.74 -8.58 -9.68
CA ALA A 133 -14.87 -9.69 -10.10
C ALA A 133 -15.45 -11.09 -9.82
N LYS A 134 -16.59 -11.19 -9.10
CA LYS A 134 -17.20 -12.44 -8.63
C LYS A 134 -16.34 -13.25 -7.65
N GLU A 135 -15.45 -12.56 -6.92
CA GLU A 135 -14.55 -13.12 -5.90
C GLU A 135 -15.10 -12.97 -4.47
N LEU A 136 -16.26 -12.33 -4.31
CA LEU A 136 -16.90 -12.13 -3.00
C LEU A 136 -18.42 -12.34 -3.08
N ASP A 137 -18.88 -13.45 -2.48
CA ASP A 137 -20.32 -13.77 -2.43
C ASP A 137 -21.09 -12.86 -1.45
N LYS A 138 -20.45 -12.51 -0.33
CA LYS A 138 -21.09 -11.77 0.76
C LYS A 138 -20.12 -10.77 1.39
N GLU A 139 -20.60 -9.54 1.56
CA GLU A 139 -19.85 -8.49 2.25
C GLU A 139 -19.68 -8.80 3.74
N ALA A 140 -18.50 -8.50 4.26
CA ALA A 140 -18.20 -8.54 5.67
C ALA A 140 -18.61 -7.21 6.33
N PRO A 141 -19.39 -7.21 7.42
CA PRO A 141 -19.71 -5.99 8.14
C PRO A 141 -18.43 -5.33 8.68
N TYR A 142 -18.21 -4.06 8.34
CA TYR A 142 -16.99 -3.32 8.72
C TYR A 142 -16.66 -3.44 10.22
N LYS A 143 -17.64 -3.21 11.09
CA LYS A 143 -17.51 -3.29 12.55
C LYS A 143 -17.09 -4.67 13.07
N ASP A 144 -17.32 -5.72 12.28
CA ASP A 144 -16.98 -7.08 12.69
C ASP A 144 -15.51 -7.36 12.40
N ILE A 145 -14.94 -6.78 11.33
CA ILE A 145 -13.58 -7.11 10.88
C ILE A 145 -12.56 -5.97 11.05
N VAL A 146 -13.00 -4.78 11.45
CA VAL A 146 -12.14 -3.60 11.66
C VAL A 146 -12.26 -3.07 13.09
N ASN A 147 -11.11 -2.85 13.73
CA ASN A 147 -11.01 -2.14 15.01
C ASN A 147 -10.13 -0.89 14.83
N THR A 148 -10.73 0.29 14.94
CA THR A 148 -10.03 1.59 14.77
C THR A 148 -9.54 2.19 16.08
N GLU A 149 -9.79 1.56 17.23
CA GLU A 149 -9.43 2.10 18.55
C GLU A 149 -7.92 2.41 18.64
N PHE A 150 -7.07 1.46 18.26
CA PHE A 150 -5.61 1.64 18.30
C PHE A 150 -5.12 2.73 17.36
N ALA A 151 -5.73 2.82 16.17
CA ALA A 151 -5.41 3.82 15.15
C ALA A 151 -5.76 5.23 15.64
N ASN A 152 -6.98 5.41 16.16
CA ASN A 152 -7.43 6.68 16.73
C ASN A 152 -6.60 7.10 17.94
N ASN A 153 -6.23 6.16 18.81
CA ASN A 153 -5.34 6.43 19.94
C ASN A 153 -3.94 6.86 19.49
N ALA A 154 -3.40 6.26 18.42
CA ALA A 154 -2.11 6.67 17.85
C ALA A 154 -2.18 8.11 17.34
N ILE A 155 -3.21 8.45 16.56
CA ILE A 155 -3.44 9.80 16.02
C ILE A 155 -3.55 10.85 17.12
N LYS A 156 -4.24 10.52 18.22
CA LYS A 156 -4.43 11.45 19.34
C LYS A 156 -3.13 11.74 20.11
N ASN A 157 -2.28 10.72 20.27
CA ASN A 157 -1.15 10.77 21.21
C ASN A 157 0.20 11.03 20.54
N ILE A 158 0.30 10.88 19.22
CA ILE A 158 1.53 11.09 18.45
C ILE A 158 1.35 12.33 17.58
N LYS A 159 2.29 13.26 17.70
CA LYS A 159 2.37 14.49 16.91
C LYS A 159 3.58 14.42 16.00
#